data_AF-A0A366IHD8-F1
#
_entry.id   AF-A0A366IHD8-F1
#
_cell.length_a   1.000
_cell.length_b   1.000
_cell.length_c   1.000
_cell.angle_alpha   90.00
_cell.angle_beta   90.00
_cell.angle_gamma   90.00
#
_symmetry.space_group_name_H-M   'P 1'
#
loop_
_entity.id
_entity.type
_entity.pdbx_description
1 polymer ?
#
loop_
_entity_poly.entity_id
_entity_poly.type
_entity_poly.pdbx_seq_one_letter_code
_entity_poly.pdbx_strand_id
1 'polypeptide(L)' 'MISEEKLDRINYLAKKKKETGLNLEEQKEQDALRKEYLENFRKSFRKQLDNIEFVD' A
#
# COMPACT_ATOMS: atom_id res chain seq x y z
N MET A 1 8.53 -6.84 -1.38
CA MET A 1 8.35 -5.64 -0.54
C MET A 1 8.29 -4.45 -1.47
N ILE A 2 7.40 -3.49 -1.18
CA ILE A 2 7.44 -2.20 -1.86
C ILE A 2 8.62 -1.39 -1.32
N SER A 3 9.30 -0.64 -2.19
CA SER A 3 10.37 0.28 -1.81
C SER A 3 9.84 1.39 -0.90
N GLU A 4 10.62 1.79 0.10
CA GLU A 4 10.25 2.82 1.08
C GLU A 4 9.82 4.13 0.40
N GLU A 5 10.46 4.51 -0.71
CA GLU A 5 10.10 5.69 -1.51
C GLU A 5 8.65 5.68 -2.00
N LYS A 6 8.13 4.53 -2.44
CA LYS A 6 6.73 4.40 -2.90
C LYS A 6 5.76 4.48 -1.72
N LEU A 7 6.15 3.95 -0.55
CA LEU A 7 5.35 4.05 0.67
C LEU A 7 5.24 5.51 1.11
N ASP A 8 6.36 6.23 1.10
CA ASP A 8 6.42 7.65 1.43
C ASP A 8 5.55 8.48 0.46
N ARG A 9 5.60 8.14 -0.83
CA ARG A 9 4.74 8.75 -1.84
C ARG A 9 3.25 8.51 -1.58
N ILE A 10 2.86 7.28 -1.22
CA ILE A 10 1.47 6.96 -0.85
C ILE A 10 1.02 7.80 0.36
N ASN A 11 1.87 7.94 1.38
CA ASN A 11 1.59 8.72 2.58
C ASN A 11 1.47 10.22 2.27
N TYR A 12 2.35 10.75 1.42
CA TYR A 12 2.30 12.13 0.95
C TYR A 12 0.97 12.42 0.22
N LEU A 13 0.60 11.56 -0.74
CA LEU A 13 -0.67 11.68 -1.47
C LEU A 13 -1.88 11.53 -0.53
N ALA A 14 -1.82 10.64 0.45
CA ALA A 14 -2.88 10.47 1.43
C ALA A 14 -3.05 11.69 2.34
N LYS A 15 -1.95 12.32 2.76
CA LYS A 15 -1.96 13.55 3.55
C LYS A 15 -2.53 14.71 2.74
N LYS A 16 -2.07 14.87 1.50
CA LYS A 16 -2.58 15.89 0.57
C LYS A 16 -4.08 15.73 0.29
N LYS A 17 -4.55 14.49 0.09
CA LYS A 17 -5.99 14.18 -0.04
C LYS A 17 -6.82 14.70 1.14
N LYS A 18 -6.28 14.59 2.36
CA LYS A 18 -6.98 14.96 3.59
C LYS A 18 -6.98 16.47 3.84
N GLU A 19 -5.91 17.17 3.47
CA GLU A 19 -5.79 18.63 3.67
C GLU A 19 -6.48 19.44 2.56
N THR A 20 -6.12 19.18 1.31
CA THR A 20 -6.47 20.05 0.16
C THR A 20 -7.29 19.33 -0.91
N GLY A 21 -7.36 18.00 -0.85
CA GLY A 21 -7.93 17.16 -1.91
C GLY A 21 -6.87 16.76 -2.94
N LEU A 22 -7.19 15.77 -3.77
CA LEU A 22 -6.30 15.29 -4.83
C LEU A 22 -6.86 15.62 -6.20
N ASN A 23 -5.99 16.05 -7.10
CA ASN A 23 -6.32 16.16 -8.51
C ASN A 23 -6.52 14.78 -9.13
N LEU A 24 -7.19 14.73 -10.27
CA LEU A 24 -7.54 13.48 -10.95
C LEU A 24 -6.31 12.60 -11.28
N GLU A 25 -5.20 13.24 -11.64
CA GLU A 25 -3.92 12.56 -11.91
C GLU A 25 -3.32 11.96 -10.64
N GLU A 26 -3.32 12.72 -9.54
CA GLU A 26 -2.79 12.26 -8.26
C GLU A 26 -3.65 11.15 -7.64
N GLN A 27 -4.97 11.16 -7.88
CA GLN A 27 -5.85 10.05 -7.51
C GLN A 27 -5.50 8.78 -8.28
N LYS A 28 -5.26 8.88 -9.60
CA LYS A 28 -4.82 7.73 -10.40
C LYS A 28 -3.46 7.19 -9.94
N GLU A 29 -2.52 8.08 -9.63
CA GLU A 29 -1.20 7.70 -9.08
C GLU A 29 -1.37 7.00 -7.72
N GLN A 30 -2.19 7.55 -6.83
CA GLN A 30 -2.45 6.96 -5.52
C GLN A 30 -3.09 5.56 -5.63
N ASP A 31 -4.06 5.39 -6.54
CA ASP A 31 -4.73 4.11 -6.76
C ASP A 31 -3.77 3.05 -7.32
N ALA A 32 -2.95 3.44 -8.31
CA ALA A 32 -1.93 2.55 -8.88
C ALA A 32 -0.92 2.09 -7.82
N LEU A 33 -0.40 3.03 -7.02
CA LEU A 33 0.55 2.74 -5.95
C LEU A 33 -0.08 1.86 -4.84
N ARG A 34 -1.33 2.13 -4.47
CA ARG A 34 -2.06 1.31 -3.49
C ARG A 34 -2.32 -0.11 -3.98
N LYS A 35 -2.65 -0.26 -5.26
CA LYS A 35 -2.88 -1.58 -5.86
C LYS A 35 -1.61 -2.42 -5.82
N GLU A 36 -0.47 -1.83 -6.22
CA GLU A 36 0.83 -2.49 -6.11
C GLU A 36 1.16 -2.87 -4.66
N TYR A 37 0.87 -1.98 -3.71
CA TYR A 37 1.10 -2.22 -2.29
C TYR A 37 0.28 -3.41 -1.78
N LEU A 38 -1.02 -3.42 -2.10
CA LEU A 38 -1.93 -4.49 -1.70
C LEU A 38 -1.55 -5.83 -2.31
N GLU A 39 -1.08 -5.88 -3.56
CA GLU A 39 -0.62 -7.13 -4.17
C GLU A 39 0.62 -7.69 -3.47
N ASN A 40 1.61 -6.84 -3.19
CA ASN A 40 2.80 -7.23 -2.45
C ASN A 40 2.49 -7.61 -0.99
N PHE A 41 1.58 -6.87 -0.36
CA PHE A 41 1.10 -7.15 0.99
C PHE A 41 0.37 -8.49 1.03
N ARG A 42 -0.56 -8.77 0.10
CA ARG A 42 -1.28 -10.05 0.01
C ARG A 42 -0.33 -11.23 -0.19
N LYS A 43 0.72 -11.08 -1.01
CA LYS A 43 1.75 -12.13 -1.18
C LYS A 43 2.50 -12.38 0.13
N SER A 44 2.93 -11.33 0.83
CA SER A 44 3.62 -11.49 2.13
C SER A 44 2.69 -12.04 3.21
N PHE A 45 1.43 -11.59 3.24
CA PHE A 45 0.43 -12.00 4.21
C PHE A 45 0.04 -13.47 4.04
N ARG A 46 -0.13 -13.97 2.81
CA ARG A 46 -0.32 -15.41 2.56
C ARG A 46 0.85 -16.23 3.07
N LYS A 47 2.09 -15.78 2.81
CA LYS A 47 3.29 -16.45 3.34
C LYS A 47 3.30 -16.46 4.87
N GLN A 48 2.86 -15.38 5.50
CA GLN A 48 2.77 -15.28 6.94
C GLN A 48 1.69 -16.21 7.52
N LEU A 49 0.51 -16.31 6.89
CA LEU A 49 -0.54 -17.26 7.25
C LEU A 49 -0.10 -18.73 7.12
N ASP A 50 0.66 -19.05 6.08
CA ASP A 50 1.23 -20.39 5.86
C ASP A 50 2.24 -20.79 6.95
N ASN A 51 2.88 -19.80 7.59
CA ASN A 51 3.79 -19.99 8.71
C ASN A 51 3.10 -19.99 10.08
N ILE A 52 1.75 -19.86 10.14
CA ILE A 52 1.03 -20.01 11.40
C ILE A 52 0.91 -21.51 11.68
N GLU A 53 1.86 -22.02 12.45
CA GLU A 53 1.77 -23.35 13.04
C GLU A 53 0.77 -23.28 14.22
N PHE A 54 -0.29 -24.09 14.15
CA PHE A 54 -1.19 -24.27 15.30
C PHE A 54 -0.43 -25.10 16.33
N VAL A 55 -0.05 -24.45 17.43
CA VAL A 55 0.53 -25.12 18.60
C VAL A 55 -0.64 -25.61 19.46
N ASP A 56 -0.82 -26.92 19.58
CA ASP A 56 -1.78 -27.58 20.50
C ASP A 56 -1.14 -27.78 21.88
#